data_AF-A0A368VEX0-F1
#
_entry.id   AF-A0A368VEX0-F1
#
_cell.length_a   1.000
_cell.length_b   1.000
_cell.length_c   1.000
_cell.angle_alpha   90.00
_cell.angle_beta   90.00
_cell.angle_gamma   90.00
#
_symmetry.space_group_name_H-M   'P 1'
#
loop_
_entity.id
_entity.type
_entity.pdbx_description
1 polymer ?
#
loop_
_entity_poly.entity_id
_entity_poly.type
_entity_poly.pdbx_seq_one_letter_code
_entity_poly.pdbx_strand_id
1 'polypeptide(L)'
;MESAMRDSDLFAEFIKRLKSDSEVRVNDDKMFVDLFTWEEENLDPPIRLHVSPAILGLHLRKMESAGGEVFPNVEPIIGALQLFFVHIMETIATRRQGDNDLVVVGEDGPLLAVRSNDLHGGPGGIDQ
;
A
#
# COMPACT_ATOMS: atom_id res chain seq x y z
N MET A 1 -23.85 10.60 16.13
CA MET A 1 -22.97 9.42 16.06
C MET A 1 -22.59 9.28 14.61
N GLU A 2 -21.44 9.82 14.22
CA GLU A 2 -20.87 9.57 12.90
C GLU A 2 -20.59 8.07 12.81
N SER A 3 -21.21 7.39 11.85
CA SER A 3 -20.86 6.00 11.57
C SER A 3 -19.44 5.99 11.04
N ALA A 4 -18.49 5.59 11.89
CA ALA A 4 -17.15 5.25 11.43
C ALA A 4 -17.29 4.29 10.23
N MET A 5 -16.75 4.68 9.08
CA MET A 5 -16.79 3.84 7.89
C MET A 5 -16.25 2.45 8.22
N ARG A 6 -16.94 1.42 7.75
CA ARG A 6 -16.50 0.03 7.96
C ARG A 6 -15.26 -0.23 7.13
N ASP A 7 -14.43 -1.17 7.59
CA ASP A 7 -13.20 -1.57 6.91
C ASP A 7 -13.43 -1.98 5.46
N SER A 8 -14.54 -2.66 5.18
CA SER A 8 -14.96 -3.05 3.82
C SER A 8 -15.27 -1.84 2.94
N ASP A 9 -15.90 -0.81 3.49
CA ASP A 9 -16.30 0.39 2.75
C ASP A 9 -15.06 1.23 2.43
N LEU A 10 -14.12 1.33 3.39
CA LEU A 10 -12.81 1.97 3.19
C LEU A 10 -11.96 1.24 2.16
N PHE A 11 -11.91 -0.09 2.21
CA PHE A 11 -11.18 -0.88 1.23
C PHE A 11 -11.78 -0.75 -0.17
N ALA A 12 -13.11 -0.75 -0.30
CA ALA A 12 -13.76 -0.55 -1.59
C ALA A 12 -13.42 0.84 -2.18
N GLU A 13 -13.44 1.89 -1.37
CA GLU A 13 -13.05 3.24 -1.79
C GLU A 13 -11.56 3.31 -2.16
N PHE A 14 -10.69 2.65 -1.40
CA PHE A 14 -9.26 2.52 -1.73
C PHE A 14 -9.07 1.87 -3.12
N ILE A 15 -9.67 0.69 -3.36
CA ILE A 15 -9.55 0.00 -4.66
C ILE A 15 -10.14 0.83 -5.80
N LYS A 16 -11.25 1.53 -5.55
CA LYS A 16 -11.87 2.41 -6.56
C LYS A 16 -10.93 3.54 -6.97
N ARG A 17 -10.29 4.22 -6.01
CA ARG A 17 -9.32 5.29 -6.29
C ARG A 17 -8.07 4.75 -6.97
N LEU A 18 -7.57 3.62 -6.50
CA LEU A 18 -6.41 2.94 -7.08
C LEU A 18 -6.64 2.58 -8.55
N LYS A 19 -7.83 2.11 -8.91
CA LYS A 19 -8.24 1.81 -10.30
C LYS A 19 -8.40 3.04 -11.19
N SER A 20 -8.49 4.24 -10.62
CA SER A 20 -8.61 5.47 -11.40
C SER A 20 -7.31 5.82 -12.12
N ASP A 21 -6.18 5.49 -11.49
CA ASP A 21 -4.84 5.92 -11.93
C ASP A 21 -3.91 4.75 -12.25
N SER A 22 -4.35 3.50 -12.02
CA SER A 22 -3.50 2.31 -12.17
C SER A 22 -4.28 1.09 -12.65
N GLU A 23 -3.62 0.26 -13.47
CA GLU A 23 -4.11 -1.08 -13.77
C GLU A 23 -3.82 -1.98 -12.56
N VAL A 24 -4.89 -2.50 -11.94
CA VAL A 24 -4.78 -3.31 -10.73
C VAL A 24 -5.58 -4.60 -10.78
N ARG A 25 -5.05 -5.64 -10.16
CA ARG A 25 -5.76 -6.90 -9.91
C ARG A 25 -5.78 -7.18 -8.41
N VAL A 26 -6.99 -7.29 -7.87
CA VAL A 26 -7.19 -7.71 -6.47
C VAL A 26 -7.09 -9.23 -6.42
N ASN A 27 -6.30 -9.73 -5.46
CA ASN A 27 -6.17 -11.15 -5.18
C ASN A 27 -6.70 -11.43 -3.77
N ASP A 28 -8.02 -11.59 -3.65
CA ASP A 28 -8.70 -11.72 -2.36
C ASP A 28 -8.24 -12.98 -1.58
N ASP A 29 -8.00 -14.10 -2.27
CA ASP A 29 -7.53 -15.34 -1.66
C ASP A 29 -6.16 -15.20 -0.99
N LYS A 30 -5.30 -14.32 -1.52
CA LYS A 30 -3.92 -14.14 -1.06
C LYS A 30 -3.68 -12.81 -0.35
N MET A 31 -4.72 -12.00 -0.16
CA MET A 31 -4.71 -10.72 0.55
C MET A 31 -3.67 -9.71 0.02
N PHE A 32 -3.57 -9.58 -1.30
CA PHE A 32 -2.77 -8.53 -1.92
C PHE A 32 -3.44 -7.94 -3.17
N VAL A 33 -2.93 -6.79 -3.60
CA VAL A 33 -3.31 -6.11 -4.84
C VAL A 33 -2.06 -6.03 -5.73
N ASP A 34 -2.13 -6.58 -6.93
CA ASP A 34 -1.10 -6.38 -7.96
C ASP A 34 -1.33 -5.01 -8.62
N LEU A 35 -0.29 -4.20 -8.70
CA LEU A 35 -0.19 -2.94 -9.44
C LEU A 35 0.65 -3.19 -10.69
N PHE A 36 0.04 -3.07 -11.87
CA PHE A 36 0.70 -3.26 -13.17
C PHE A 36 1.17 -1.93 -13.76
N THR A 37 0.53 -0.83 -13.37
CA THR A 37 0.97 0.52 -13.75
C THR A 37 0.93 1.45 -12.54
N TRP A 38 1.77 2.48 -12.55
CA TRP A 38 1.77 3.56 -11.56
C TRP A 38 2.31 4.84 -12.19
N GLU A 39 1.56 5.94 -12.14
CA GLU A 39 1.97 7.23 -12.74
C GLU A 39 2.54 7.08 -14.16
N GLU A 40 1.81 6.36 -15.02
CA GLU A 40 2.18 6.09 -16.42
C GLU A 40 3.40 5.15 -16.62
N GLU A 41 4.06 4.70 -15.55
CA GLU A 41 5.09 3.65 -15.59
C GLU A 41 4.45 2.26 -15.68
N ASN A 42 4.96 1.40 -16.56
CA ASN A 42 4.64 -0.02 -16.56
C ASN A 42 5.53 -0.75 -15.55
N LEU A 43 4.91 -1.48 -14.62
CA LEU A 43 5.58 -2.23 -13.58
C LEU A 43 5.73 -3.70 -14.04
N ASP A 44 6.93 -4.06 -14.49
CA ASP A 44 7.28 -5.46 -14.83
C ASP A 44 8.56 -5.90 -14.09
N PRO A 45 8.46 -6.81 -13.10
CA PRO A 45 7.23 -7.45 -12.62
C PRO A 45 6.29 -6.49 -11.87
N PRO A 46 4.99 -6.82 -11.72
CA PRO A 46 4.04 -5.97 -11.01
C PRO A 46 4.39 -5.85 -9.52
N ILE A 47 4.03 -4.70 -8.94
CA ILE A 47 4.18 -4.46 -7.49
C ILE A 47 3.00 -5.10 -6.75
N ARG A 48 3.28 -5.90 -5.74
CA ARG A 48 2.31 -6.51 -4.83
C ARG A 48 2.16 -5.68 -3.58
N LEU A 49 1.02 -5.03 -3.42
CA LEU A 49 0.63 -4.38 -2.18
C LEU A 49 -0.13 -5.36 -1.29
N HIS A 50 0.51 -5.82 -0.22
CA HIS A 50 -0.07 -6.69 0.79
C HIS A 50 -0.91 -5.87 1.76
N VAL A 51 -2.22 -5.83 1.51
CA VAL A 51 -3.17 -5.06 2.30
C VAL A 51 -4.53 -5.77 2.33
N SER A 52 -5.04 -6.01 3.54
CA SER A 52 -6.40 -6.52 3.76
C SER A 52 -7.32 -5.39 4.25
N PRO A 53 -8.65 -5.54 4.13
CA PRO A 53 -9.59 -4.53 4.62
C PRO A 53 -9.37 -4.16 6.09
N ALA A 54 -9.14 -5.16 6.95
CA ALA A 54 -8.91 -4.93 8.37
C ALA A 54 -7.60 -4.19 8.66
N ILE A 55 -6.51 -4.55 7.97
CA ILE A 55 -5.22 -3.89 8.12
C ILE A 55 -5.31 -2.43 7.64
N LEU A 56 -5.93 -2.20 6.48
CA LEU A 56 -6.15 -0.86 5.94
C LEU A 56 -7.00 -0.02 6.89
N GLY A 57 -8.16 -0.54 7.32
CA GLY A 57 -9.07 0.18 8.21
C GLY A 57 -8.42 0.55 9.55
N LEU A 58 -7.65 -0.36 10.14
CA LEU A 58 -6.88 -0.07 11.35
C LEU A 58 -5.82 1.02 11.10
N HIS A 59 -5.09 0.93 9.99
CA HIS A 59 -4.02 1.85 9.64
C HIS A 59 -4.55 3.27 9.38
N LEU A 60 -5.63 3.40 8.57
CA LEU A 60 -6.24 4.69 8.26
C LEU A 60 -6.78 5.40 9.50
N ARG A 61 -7.41 4.66 10.43
CA ARG A 61 -7.88 5.23 11.71
C ARG A 61 -6.75 5.78 12.56
N LYS A 62 -5.57 5.13 12.56
CA LYS A 62 -4.38 5.66 13.24
C LYS A 62 -3.84 6.94 12.59
N MET A 63 -4.07 7.10 11.29
CA MET A 63 -3.63 8.27 10.51
C MET A 63 -4.65 9.41 10.47
N GLU A 64 -5.86 9.26 11.01
CA GLU A 64 -6.93 10.28 10.92
C GLU A 64 -6.48 11.67 11.38
N SER A 65 -5.70 11.75 12.46
CA SER A 65 -5.18 13.04 12.96
C SER A 65 -4.27 13.71 11.93
N ALA A 66 -3.27 12.99 11.42
CA ALA A 66 -2.36 13.52 10.40
C ALA A 66 -3.10 13.82 9.09
N GLY A 67 -4.04 12.96 8.70
CA GLY A 67 -4.91 13.16 7.54
C GLY A 67 -5.74 14.44 7.64
N GLY A 68 -6.33 14.72 8.80
CA GLY A 68 -7.09 15.94 9.04
C GLY A 68 -6.22 17.21 9.10
N GLU A 69 -4.98 17.10 9.57
CA GLU A 69 -4.02 18.21 9.58
C GLU A 69 -3.55 18.57 8.17
N VAL A 70 -3.23 17.56 7.34
CA VAL A 70 -2.74 17.75 5.97
C VAL A 70 -3.88 18.13 5.02
N PHE A 71 -5.07 17.55 5.20
CA PHE A 71 -6.25 17.77 4.36
C PHE A 71 -7.43 18.30 5.19
N PRO A 72 -7.40 19.57 5.64
CA PRO A 72 -8.40 20.11 6.57
C PRO A 72 -9.82 20.27 5.98
N ASN A 73 -9.97 20.14 4.66
CA ASN A 73 -11.24 20.33 3.96
C ASN A 73 -11.96 19.01 3.63
N VAL A 74 -11.46 17.87 4.09
CA VAL A 74 -12.08 16.55 3.89
C VAL A 74 -12.31 15.86 5.24
N GLU A 75 -13.17 14.84 5.26
CA GLU A 75 -13.35 14.01 6.45
C GLU A 75 -12.00 13.38 6.87
N PRO A 76 -11.63 13.37 8.16
CA PRO A 76 -10.30 12.93 8.60
C PRO A 76 -9.89 11.54 8.09
N ILE A 77 -10.82 10.59 8.05
CA ILE A 77 -10.57 9.24 7.52
C ILE A 77 -10.30 9.24 6.01
N ILE A 78 -10.90 10.16 5.27
CA ILE A 78 -10.64 10.36 3.83
C ILE A 78 -9.31 11.07 3.61
N GLY A 79 -8.95 12.02 4.49
CA GLY A 79 -7.63 12.64 4.51
C GLY A 79 -6.53 11.61 4.81
N ALA A 80 -6.77 10.69 5.75
CA ALA A 80 -5.88 9.58 6.03
C ALA A 80 -5.71 8.66 4.81
N LEU A 81 -6.79 8.37 4.08
CA LEU A 81 -6.72 7.60 2.84
C LEU A 81 -5.89 8.32 1.77
N GLN A 82 -6.05 9.64 1.61
CA GLN A 82 -5.23 10.44 0.68
C GLN A 82 -3.75 10.42 1.08
N LEU A 83 -3.46 10.57 2.37
CA LEU A 83 -2.09 10.48 2.90
C LEU A 83 -1.48 9.09 2.68
N PHE A 84 -2.28 8.03 2.79
CA PHE A 84 -1.84 6.67 2.49
C PHE A 84 -1.44 6.49 1.01
N PHE A 85 -2.19 7.09 0.08
CA PHE A 85 -1.79 7.09 -1.35
C PHE A 85 -0.46 7.82 -1.58
N VAL A 86 -0.22 8.93 -0.88
CA VAL A 86 1.08 9.63 -0.94
C VAL A 86 2.20 8.70 -0.49
N HIS A 87 2.01 7.94 0.59
CA HIS A 87 3.04 7.00 1.03
C HIS A 87 3.24 5.82 0.07
N ILE A 88 2.21 5.34 -0.61
CA ILE A 88 2.37 4.34 -1.69
C ILE A 88 3.27 4.93 -2.78
N MET A 89 2.96 6.15 -3.24
CA MET A 89 3.73 6.85 -4.27
C MET A 89 5.20 7.02 -3.85
N GLU A 90 5.46 7.53 -2.64
CA GLU A 90 6.81 7.73 -2.12
C GLU A 90 7.58 6.40 -2.00
N THR A 91 6.91 5.34 -1.52
CA THR A 91 7.52 4.01 -1.36
C THR A 91 7.86 3.42 -2.72
N ILE A 92 6.96 3.53 -3.69
CA ILE A 92 7.21 3.10 -5.07
C ILE A 92 8.38 3.90 -5.63
N ALA A 93 8.38 5.23 -5.55
CA ALA A 93 9.43 6.07 -6.11
C ALA A 93 10.84 5.82 -5.51
N THR A 94 10.91 5.37 -4.26
CA THR A 94 12.18 5.17 -3.53
C THR A 94 12.63 3.71 -3.42
N ARG A 95 11.83 2.76 -3.92
CA ARG A 95 12.16 1.32 -3.90
C ARG A 95 13.43 1.00 -4.68
N ARG A 96 14.13 -0.07 -4.30
CA ARG A 96 15.22 -0.61 -5.13
C ARG A 96 14.65 -1.39 -6.31
N GLN A 97 15.42 -1.51 -7.38
CA GLN A 97 15.03 -2.37 -8.48
C GLN A 97 14.93 -3.83 -8.00
N GLY A 98 13.82 -4.51 -8.30
CA GLY A 98 13.56 -5.88 -7.88
C GLY A 98 12.78 -6.02 -6.56
N ASP A 99 12.59 -4.92 -5.84
CA ASP A 99 11.76 -4.87 -4.64
C ASP A 99 10.28 -4.64 -5.04
N ASN A 100 9.52 -5.73 -5.12
CA ASN A 100 8.16 -5.70 -5.66
C ASN A 100 7.06 -5.96 -4.62
N ASP A 101 7.41 -6.25 -3.37
CA ASP A 101 6.43 -6.53 -2.33
C ASP A 101 6.36 -5.34 -1.35
N LEU A 102 5.23 -4.64 -1.33
CA LEU A 102 4.93 -3.55 -0.40
C LEU A 102 4.03 -4.08 0.71
N VAL A 103 4.40 -3.83 1.95
CA VAL A 103 3.65 -4.26 3.14
C VAL A 103 3.33 -3.04 4.01
N VAL A 104 2.12 -3.00 4.55
CA VAL A 104 1.75 -2.01 5.57
C VAL A 104 2.41 -2.43 6.88
N VAL A 105 3.37 -1.64 7.38
CA VAL A 105 4.03 -1.89 8.67
C VAL A 105 3.56 -0.87 9.71
N GLY A 106 3.34 -1.35 10.93
CA GLY A 106 2.71 -0.57 12.01
C GLY A 106 3.66 -0.10 13.11
N GLU A 107 3.23 1.02 13.71
CA GLU A 107 3.51 1.64 15.03
C GLU A 107 4.78 2.47 15.24
N ASP A 108 5.97 2.14 14.72
CA ASP A 108 7.19 2.95 14.94
C ASP A 108 8.11 3.07 13.70
N GLY A 109 7.60 2.74 12.51
CA GLY A 109 8.35 2.69 11.24
C GLY A 109 7.66 3.43 10.09
N PRO A 110 8.23 3.39 8.86
CA PRO A 110 7.58 3.97 7.68
C PRO A 110 6.21 3.31 7.46
N LEU A 111 5.18 4.09 7.12
CA LEU A 111 3.79 3.60 7.03
C LEU A 111 3.61 2.46 6.02
N LEU A 112 4.52 2.38 5.05
CA LEU A 112 4.71 1.27 4.13
C LEU A 112 6.19 0.87 4.13
N ALA A 113 6.46 -0.42 4.05
CA ALA A 113 7.80 -0.94 3.86
C ALA A 113 7.85 -1.86 2.65
N VAL A 114 9.00 -1.84 1.99
CA VAL A 114 9.37 -2.85 1.02
C VAL A 114 9.79 -4.11 1.77
N ARG A 115 9.17 -5.23 1.45
CA ARG A 115 9.61 -6.55 1.89
C ARG A 115 10.57 -7.11 0.84
N SER A 116 11.87 -6.87 1.02
CA SER A 116 12.88 -7.50 0.17
C SER A 116 12.80 -9.01 0.31
N ASN A 117 12.59 -9.70 -0.80
CA ASN A 117 12.69 -11.14 -0.88
C ASN A 117 14.18 -11.48 -1.06
N ASP A 118 14.97 -11.33 0.01
CA ASP A 118 16.34 -11.85 0.06
C ASP A 118 16.31 -13.39 0.03
N LEU A 119 15.99 -13.96 -1.13
CA LEU A 119 16.14 -15.37 -1.45
C LEU A 119 17.20 -15.59 -2.53
N HIS A 120 18.09 -14.63 -2.77
CA HIS A 120 19.38 -14.89 -3.43
C HIS A 120 20.46 -15.29 -2.41
N GLY A 121 20.13 -16.24 -1.54
CA GLY A 121 21.10 -17.18 -1.00
C GLY A 121 21.33 -18.29 -2.03
N GLY A 122 21.96 -17.96 -3.16
CA GLY A 122 22.41 -18.97 -4.11
C GLY A 122 23.40 -19.91 -3.42
N PRO A 123 23.34 -21.23 -3.66
CA PRO A 123 24.27 -22.17 -3.03
C PRO A 123 25.68 -21.83 -3.55
N GLY A 124 26.55 -21.39 -2.66
CA GLY A 124 27.99 -21.29 -2.92
C GLY A 124 28.59 -22.67 -3.09
N GLY A 125 28.29 -23.33 -4.20
CA GLY A 125 29.03 -24.45 -4.74
C GLY A 125 30.01 -23.95 -5.78
N ILE A 126 31.27 -23.82 -5.39
CA ILE A 126 32.39 -24.08 -6.29
C ILE A 126 33.51 -24.68 -5.45
N ASP A 127 33.60 -26.00 -5.60
CA ASP A 127 34.83 -26.77 -5.60
C ASP A 127 35.93 -26.01 -6.37
N GLN A 128 37.04 -25.73 -5.68
CA GLN A 128 38.43 -25.75 -6.17
C GLN A 128 39.41 -25.55 -5.01
#